data_AF-A0A2J8RAC1-F1
#
_entry.id   AF-A0A2J8RAC1-F1
#
_cell.length_a   1.000
_cell.length_b   1.000
_cell.length_c   1.000
_cell.angle_alpha   90.00
_cell.angle_beta   90.00
_cell.angle_gamma   90.00
#
_symmetry.space_group_name_H-M   'P 1'
#
loop_
_entity.id
_entity.type
_entity.pdbx_description
1 polymer ?
#
loop_
_entity_poly.entity_id
_entity_poly.type
_entity_poly.pdbx_seq_one_letter_code
_entity_poly.pdbx_strand_id
1 'polypeptide(L)'
;MTYDDIPHLSAKIKPKQQKVELEMAIDTLNPNYCRSKGEQIALNVDGACADETSTYSSKLMDKQTFCSSQTTSNTSRYAAALYRQGELHLTPLHGILQL
;
A
#
# COMPACT_ATOMS: atom_id res chain seq x y z
N MET A 1 9.52 11.34 -2.96
CA MET A 1 9.28 10.23 -2.02
C MET A 1 9.20 8.97 -2.84
N THR A 2 10.25 8.14 -2.84
CA THR A 2 10.18 6.77 -3.38
C THR A 2 9.74 5.85 -2.23
N TYR A 3 8.98 4.80 -2.55
CA TYR A 3 8.46 3.86 -1.54
C TYR A 3 9.39 2.67 -1.30
N ASP A 4 10.58 2.68 -1.92
CA ASP A 4 11.47 1.51 -2.02
C ASP A 4 12.01 1.04 -0.67
N ASP A 5 12.20 1.96 0.28
CA ASP A 5 12.78 1.69 1.61
C ASP A 5 11.78 1.81 2.76
N ILE A 6 10.47 1.78 2.46
CA ILE A 6 9.42 1.96 3.47
C ILE A 6 8.94 0.60 3.98
N PRO A 7 8.88 0.37 5.31
CA PRO A 7 8.35 -0.87 5.87
C PRO A 7 6.92 -1.19 5.38
N HIS A 8 6.76 -2.37 4.80
CA HIS A 8 5.45 -2.93 4.44
C HIS A 8 4.82 -3.56 5.70
N LEU A 9 3.65 -3.07 6.12
CA LEU A 9 3.00 -3.54 7.34
C LEU A 9 2.05 -4.71 7.06
N SER A 10 1.16 -4.54 6.08
CA SER A 10 0.22 -5.58 5.71
C SER A 10 -0.24 -5.46 4.25
N ALA A 11 -0.68 -6.59 3.69
CA ALA A 11 -1.26 -6.67 2.35
C ALA A 11 -2.51 -7.54 2.39
N LYS A 12 -3.61 -7.07 1.79
CA LYS A 12 -4.86 -7.82 1.66
C LYS A 12 -5.24 -7.89 0.20
N ILE A 13 -5.66 -9.07 -0.26
CA ILE A 13 -6.00 -9.29 -1.67
C ILE A 13 -7.38 -9.92 -1.77
N LYS A 14 -8.17 -9.44 -2.73
CA LYS A 14 -9.42 -10.06 -3.20
C LYS A 14 -9.17 -10.56 -4.63
N PRO A 15 -8.71 -11.81 -4.83
CA PRO A 15 -8.22 -12.27 -6.13
C PRO A 15 -9.29 -12.29 -7.22
N LYS A 16 -10.51 -12.71 -6.89
CA LYS A 16 -11.63 -12.74 -7.86
C LYS A 16 -12.05 -11.34 -8.30
N GLN A 17 -12.01 -10.39 -7.38
CA GLN A 17 -12.37 -9.00 -7.63
C GLN A 17 -11.20 -8.17 -8.17
N GLN A 18 -10.00 -8.74 -8.27
CA GLN A 18 -8.78 -8.04 -8.67
C GLN A 18 -8.59 -6.75 -7.87
N LYS A 19 -8.65 -6.86 -6.53
CA LYS A 19 -8.40 -5.73 -5.63
C LYS A 19 -7.30 -6.07 -4.63
N VAL A 20 -6.44 -5.10 -4.38
CA VAL A 20 -5.34 -5.17 -3.42
C VAL A 20 -5.44 -3.94 -2.52
N GLU A 21 -5.17 -4.16 -1.24
CA GLU A 21 -4.99 -3.11 -0.25
C GLU A 21 -3.61 -3.30 0.37
N LEU A 22 -2.82 -2.24 0.42
CA LEU A 22 -1.48 -2.24 1.02
C LEU A 22 -1.41 -1.23 2.14
N GLU A 23 -0.88 -1.63 3.27
CA GLU A 23 -0.60 -0.76 4.41
C GLU A 23 0.91 -0.54 4.50
N MET A 24 1.30 0.73 4.38
CA MET A 24 2.69 1.18 4.36
C MET A 24 2.96 2.01 5.61
N ALA A 25 4.11 1.81 6.25
CA ALA A 25 4.52 2.64 7.36
C ALA A 25 4.81 4.09 6.92
N ILE A 26 4.63 5.04 7.81
CA ILE A 26 5.07 6.42 7.67
C ILE A 26 6.16 6.68 8.70
N ASP A 27 7.30 7.22 8.26
CA ASP A 27 8.34 7.69 9.17
C ASP A 27 7.88 8.95 9.91
N THR A 28 7.38 8.77 11.14
CA THR A 28 6.89 9.85 12.00
C THR A 28 8.01 10.68 12.64
N LEU A 29 9.27 10.24 12.53
CA LEU A 29 10.46 10.98 12.97
C LEU A 29 11.04 11.86 11.86
N ASN A 30 10.56 11.70 10.63
CA ASN A 30 11.00 12.50 9.50
C ASN A 30 10.71 14.00 9.72
N PRO A 31 11.63 14.91 9.41
CA PRO A 31 11.39 16.36 9.52
C PRO A 31 10.20 16.87 8.68
N ASN A 32 9.81 16.14 7.63
CA ASN A 32 8.67 16.49 6.79
C ASN A 32 7.33 15.98 7.35
N TYR A 33 7.35 15.16 8.42
CA TYR A 33 6.14 14.69 9.08
C TYR A 33 5.63 15.75 10.06
N CYS A 34 4.42 16.26 9.81
CA CYS A 34 3.78 17.20 10.71
C CYS A 34 3.12 16.45 11.87
N ARG A 35 3.85 16.31 12.99
CA ARG A 35 3.40 15.56 14.16
C ARG A 35 2.01 15.99 14.66
N SER A 36 1.76 17.29 14.79
CA SER A 36 0.46 17.79 15.28
C SER A 36 -0.71 17.41 14.38
N LYS A 37 -0.50 17.34 13.05
CA LYS A 37 -1.52 16.83 12.12
C LYS A 37 -1.68 15.31 12.25
N GLY A 38 -0.58 14.58 12.41
CA GLY A 38 -0.60 13.15 12.64
C GLY A 38 -1.41 12.75 13.89
N GLU A 39 -1.23 13.49 14.99
CA GLU A 39 -1.97 13.31 16.24
C GLU A 39 -3.47 13.59 16.05
N GLN A 40 -3.82 14.67 15.35
CA GLN A 40 -5.21 15.02 15.07
C GLN A 40 -5.90 13.97 14.18
N ILE A 41 -5.21 13.44 13.17
CA ILE A 41 -5.78 12.39 12.31
C ILE A 41 -6.02 11.12 13.11
N ALA A 42 -5.04 10.68 13.91
CA ALA A 42 -5.20 9.50 14.76
C ALA A 42 -6.38 9.67 15.74
N LEU A 43 -6.47 10.82 16.41
CA LEU A 43 -7.59 11.12 17.32
C LEU A 43 -8.94 11.15 16.60
N ASN A 44 -9.01 11.69 15.39
CA ASN A 44 -10.26 11.75 14.63
C ASN A 44 -10.70 10.38 14.09
N VAL A 45 -9.75 9.47 13.85
CA VAL A 45 -10.05 8.11 13.37
C VAL A 45 -10.41 7.16 14.50
N ASP A 46 -9.63 7.17 15.58
CA ASP A 46 -9.81 6.23 16.69
C ASP A 46 -10.68 6.77 17.83
N GLY A 47 -10.93 8.08 17.85
CA GLY A 47 -11.64 8.75 18.94
C GLY A 47 -10.79 8.90 20.21
N ALA A 48 -11.42 9.35 21.29
CA ALA A 48 -10.75 9.61 22.57
C ALA A 48 -10.42 8.33 23.38
N CYS A 49 -11.12 7.22 23.11
CA CYS A 49 -10.83 5.92 23.70
C CYS A 49 -10.03 5.09 22.71
N ALA A 50 -8.70 5.13 22.85
CA ALA A 50 -7.82 4.22 22.12
C ALA A 50 -7.80 2.86 22.85
N ASP A 51 -8.33 1.83 22.18
CA ASP A 51 -8.34 0.44 22.63
C ASP A 51 -7.37 -0.39 21.77
N GLU A 52 -7.14 -1.67 22.11
CA GLU A 52 -6.28 -2.59 21.34
C GLU A 52 -6.72 -2.76 19.86
N THR A 53 -7.96 -2.39 19.52
CA THR A 53 -8.50 -2.42 18.15
C THR A 53 -8.36 -1.10 17.38
N SER A 54 -7.69 -0.09 17.96
CA SER A 54 -7.49 1.20 17.32
C SER A 54 -6.65 1.09 16.05
N THR A 55 -7.00 1.90 15.05
CA THR A 55 -6.32 1.97 13.75
C THR A 55 -4.87 2.43 13.94
N TYR A 56 -4.64 3.42 14.80
CA TYR A 56 -3.36 4.04 15.09
C TYR A 56 -3.00 3.91 16.58
N SER A 57 -2.52 2.74 16.98
CA SER A 57 -2.15 2.45 18.38
C SER A 57 -1.05 3.36 18.94
N SER A 58 -0.20 3.95 18.08
CA SER A 58 0.83 4.91 18.48
C SER A 58 0.30 6.31 18.80
N LYS A 59 -1.01 6.56 18.59
CA LYS A 59 -1.67 7.88 18.66
C LYS A 59 -1.16 8.88 17.61
N LEU A 60 -0.44 8.39 16.61
CA LEU A 60 0.02 9.13 15.45
C LEU A 60 -0.45 8.40 14.19
N MET A 61 -0.74 9.15 13.14
CA MET A 61 -0.90 8.58 11.80
C MET A 61 0.46 8.07 11.30
N ASP A 62 0.81 6.85 11.71
CA ASP A 62 2.10 6.19 11.48
C ASP A 62 2.06 5.21 10.29
N LYS A 63 0.95 5.16 9.57
CA LYS A 63 0.74 4.32 8.41
C LYS A 63 -0.27 4.92 7.44
N GLN A 64 -0.19 4.48 6.20
CA GLN A 64 -1.11 4.83 5.12
C GLN A 64 -1.59 3.57 4.42
N THR A 65 -2.88 3.56 4.07
CA THR A 65 -3.50 2.49 3.28
C THR A 65 -3.67 2.92 1.83
N PHE A 66 -3.15 2.12 0.90
CA PHE A 66 -3.37 2.25 -0.54
C PHE A 66 -4.38 1.21 -1.01
N CYS A 67 -5.36 1.64 -1.78
CA CYS A 67 -6.42 0.78 -2.29
C CYS A 67 -6.35 0.74 -3.82
N SER A 68 -6.25 -0.46 -4.38
CA SER A 68 -6.10 -0.59 -5.81
C SER A 68 -7.40 -0.38 -6.57
N SER A 69 -7.26 0.07 -7.82
CA SER A 69 -8.30 0.06 -8.84
C SER A 69 -7.86 -0.78 -10.04
N GLN A 70 -8.81 -1.41 -10.73
CA GLN A 70 -8.52 -2.18 -11.93
C GLN A 70 -8.29 -1.23 -13.10
N THR A 71 -7.16 -1.38 -13.80
CA THR A 71 -6.77 -0.46 -14.88
C THR A 71 -7.34 -0.86 -16.23
N THR A 72 -7.48 -2.16 -16.49
CA THR A 72 -7.99 -2.71 -17.76
C THR A 72 -8.76 -4.01 -17.52
N SER A 73 -9.77 -4.25 -18.35
CA SER A 73 -10.53 -5.51 -18.38
C SER A 73 -9.87 -6.59 -19.26
N ASN A 74 -8.94 -6.21 -20.14
CA ASN A 74 -8.24 -7.14 -21.03
C ASN A 74 -6.72 -7.03 -20.88
N THR A 75 -6.11 -8.12 -20.43
CA THR A 75 -4.65 -8.25 -20.24
C THR A 75 -3.96 -9.11 -21.30
N SER A 76 -4.67 -9.60 -22.33
CA SER A 76 -4.13 -10.56 -23.31
C SER A 76 -2.93 -10.05 -24.11
N ARG A 77 -2.74 -8.73 -24.14
CA ARG A 77 -1.62 -8.05 -24.83
C ARG A 77 -0.48 -7.66 -23.90
N TYR A 78 -0.51 -8.07 -22.63
CA TYR A 78 0.49 -7.70 -21.63
C TYR A 78 1.13 -8.94 -21.00
N ALA A 79 2.45 -8.88 -20.84
CA ALA A 79 3.26 -9.90 -20.19
C ALA A 79 4.38 -9.23 -19.40
N ALA A 80 4.81 -9.87 -18.32
CA ALA A 80 6.09 -9.56 -17.70
C ALA A 80 7.20 -10.31 -18.46
N ALA A 81 8.30 -9.63 -18.72
CA ALA A 81 9.43 -10.17 -19.47
C ALA A 81 10.72 -10.07 -18.66
N LEU A 82 11.51 -11.14 -18.67
CA LEU A 82 12.88 -11.15 -18.15
C LEU A 82 13.82 -11.60 -19.26
N TYR A 83 14.78 -10.76 -19.60
CA TYR A 83 15.87 -11.12 -20.51
C TYR A 83 17.11 -11.47 -19.71
N ARG A 84 17.63 -12.68 -19.87
CA ARG A 84 18.82 -13.16 -19.15
C ARG A 84 19.61 -14.13 -20.04
N GLN A 85 20.91 -13.88 -20.17
CA GLN A 85 21.85 -14.77 -20.86
C GLN A 85 21.44 -15.16 -22.30
N GLY A 86 20.83 -14.24 -23.06
CA GLY A 86 20.40 -14.53 -24.44
C GLY A 86 18.98 -15.07 -24.56
N GLU A 87 18.33 -15.43 -23.45
CA GLU A 87 16.96 -15.95 -23.43
C GLU A 87 15.95 -14.90 -22.94
N LEU A 88 14.76 -14.93 -23.53
CA LEU A 88 13.62 -14.10 -23.15
C LEU A 88 12.52 -14.96 -22.52
N HIS A 89 12.31 -14.80 -21.22
CA HIS A 89 11.22 -15.45 -20.50
C HIS A 89 10.01 -14.52 -20.44
N LEU A 90 8.84 -15.00 -20.92
CA LEU A 90 7.60 -14.25 -20.94
C LEU A 90 6.54 -14.92 -20.05
N THR A 91 5.95 -14.15 -19.13
CA THR A 91 4.85 -14.59 -18.27
C THR A 91 3.63 -13.71 -18.53
N PRO A 92 2.53 -14.24 -19.08
CA PRO A 92 1.30 -13.47 -19.31
C PRO A 92 0.74 -12.86 -18.02
N LEU A 93 0.22 -11.63 -18.09
CA LEU A 93 -0.37 -10.98 -16.92
C LEU A 93 -1.85 -11.38 -16.76
N HIS A 94 -2.23 -11.75 -15.55
CA HIS A 94 -3.63 -12.04 -15.22
C HIS A 94 -4.44 -10.76 -14.95
N GLY A 95 -3.80 -9.73 -14.40
CA GLY A 95 -4.43 -8.46 -14.02
C GLY A 95 -3.41 -7.34 -13.91
N ILE A 96 -3.87 -6.11 -14.13
CA ILE A 96 -3.08 -4.88 -13.94
C ILE A 96 -3.88 -3.98 -13.01
N LEU A 97 -3.26 -3.61 -11.90
CA LEU A 97 -3.85 -2.82 -10.83
C LEU A 97 -3.06 -1.54 -10.62
N GLN A 98 -3.79 -0.44 -10.44
CA GLN A 98 -3.23 0.84 -10.04
C GLN A 98 -3.50 1.06 -8.56
N LEU A 99 -2.45 1.34 -7.79
CA LEU A 99 -2.52 1.72 -6.37
C LEU A 99 -2.61 3.23 -6.20
#